data_AF-G2XQF6-F1
#
_entry.id   AF-G2XQF6-F1
#
_cell.length_a   1.000
_cell.length_b   1.000
_cell.length_c   1.000
_cell.angle_alpha   90.00
_cell.angle_beta   90.00
_cell.angle_gamma   90.00
#
_symmetry.space_group_name_H-M   'P 1'
#
loop_
_entity.id
_entity.type
_entity.pdbx_description
1 polymer ?
#
loop_
_entity_poly.entity_id
_entity_poly.type
_entity_poly.pdbx_seq_one_letter_code
_entity_poly.pdbx_strand_id
1 'polypeptide(L)'
;MTDIRLEERFVSFQTDLFNWASWVYGLVTGKGALAVLEGFEGGPNEMEEERRKRVAAKQFPVLGEEMLGAVVGKCWRGEYASSMEAVDELKAFLEQMGFQCEENGDLVNFDNAPYEYLKVFNNPYLKLDA
;
A
#
# COMPACT_ATOMS: atom_id res chain seq x y z
N MET A 1 -40.20 -8.97 -0.09
CA MET A 1 -39.01 -9.79 0.19
C MET A 1 -37.87 -9.21 -0.62
N THR A 2 -37.05 -8.38 0.01
CA THR A 2 -35.83 -7.86 -0.60
C THR A 2 -34.80 -8.95 -0.41
N ASP A 3 -34.49 -9.66 -1.50
CA ASP A 3 -33.41 -10.65 -1.54
C ASP A 3 -32.10 -9.87 -1.42
N ILE A 4 -31.67 -9.62 -0.18
CA ILE A 4 -30.33 -9.11 0.12
C ILE A 4 -29.41 -10.27 -0.16
N ARG A 5 -29.05 -10.45 -1.44
CA ARG A 5 -27.85 -11.16 -1.81
C ARG A 5 -26.72 -10.39 -1.16
N LEU A 6 -26.27 -10.88 -0.01
CA LEU A 6 -24.91 -10.66 0.44
C LEU A 6 -24.07 -11.16 -0.74
N GLU A 7 -23.68 -10.23 -1.62
CA GLU A 7 -22.62 -10.49 -2.58
C GLU A 7 -21.50 -11.10 -1.75
N GLU A 8 -21.20 -12.39 -1.98
CA GLU A 8 -20.05 -13.04 -1.39
C GLU A 8 -18.89 -12.09 -1.64
N ARG A 9 -18.43 -11.40 -0.58
CA ARG A 9 -17.25 -10.56 -0.70
C ARG A 9 -16.19 -11.50 -1.21
N PHE A 10 -15.74 -11.32 -2.44
CA PHE A 10 -14.64 -12.07 -3.03
C PHE A 10 -13.38 -11.68 -2.24
N VAL A 11 -13.22 -12.33 -1.09
CA VAL A 11 -12.02 -12.29 -0.28
C VAL A 11 -11.04 -13.21 -1.00
N SER A 12 -10.05 -12.59 -1.62
CA SER A 12 -8.96 -13.28 -2.28
C SER A 12 -7.66 -12.68 -1.78
N PHE A 13 -6.54 -13.36 -2.00
CA PHE A 13 -5.22 -12.82 -1.71
C PHE A 13 -5.00 -11.46 -2.40
N GLN A 14 -5.63 -11.20 -3.57
CA GLN A 14 -5.53 -9.90 -4.24
C GLN A 14 -6.24 -8.79 -3.46
N THR A 15 -7.40 -9.10 -2.86
CA THR A 15 -8.11 -8.17 -1.97
C THR A 15 -7.28 -7.86 -0.73
N ASP A 16 -6.60 -8.86 -0.16
CA ASP A 16 -5.72 -8.69 0.99
C ASP A 16 -4.47 -7.85 0.64
N LEU A 17 -3.84 -8.12 -0.50
CA LEU A 17 -2.71 -7.33 -1.00
C LEU A 17 -3.11 -5.88 -1.30
N PHE A 18 -4.29 -5.64 -1.86
CA PHE A 18 -4.82 -4.30 -2.09
C PHE A 18 -5.00 -3.53 -0.77
N ASN A 19 -5.57 -4.20 0.25
CA ASN A 19 -5.73 -3.62 1.57
C ASN A 19 -4.37 -3.32 2.21
N TRP A 20 -3.45 -4.28 2.21
CA TRP A 20 -2.10 -4.11 2.74
C TRP A 20 -1.37 -2.92 2.09
N ALA A 21 -1.40 -2.82 0.77
CA ALA A 21 -0.78 -1.72 0.02
C ALA A 21 -1.39 -0.36 0.40
N SER A 22 -2.70 -0.31 0.63
CA SER A 22 -3.40 0.90 1.08
C SER A 22 -2.96 1.34 2.48
N TRP A 23 -2.72 0.37 3.38
CA TRP A 23 -2.17 0.63 4.71
C TRP A 23 -0.72 1.13 4.64
N VAL A 24 0.15 0.46 3.88
CA VAL A 24 1.55 0.87 3.69
C VAL A 24 1.63 2.28 3.12
N TYR A 25 0.85 2.58 2.07
CA TYR A 25 0.81 3.93 1.50
C TYR A 25 0.38 4.97 2.54
N GLY A 26 -0.65 4.66 3.34
CA GLY A 26 -1.11 5.52 4.43
C GLY A 26 -0.02 5.79 5.47
N LEU A 27 0.73 4.76 5.87
CA LEU A 27 1.84 4.87 6.82
C LEU A 27 3.00 5.72 6.28
N VAL A 28 3.34 5.54 5.00
CA VAL A 28 4.46 6.26 4.36
C VAL A 28 4.12 7.73 4.11
N THR A 29 2.88 8.02 3.72
CA THR A 29 2.51 9.35 3.21
C THR A 29 1.65 10.19 4.15
N GLY A 30 1.02 9.56 5.15
CA GLY A 30 0.00 10.19 6.00
C GLY A 30 -1.33 10.51 5.29
N LYS A 31 -1.46 10.28 3.98
CA LYS A 31 -2.63 10.68 3.17
C LYS A 31 -3.75 9.62 3.12
N GLY A 32 -3.44 8.38 3.48
CA GLY A 32 -4.39 7.25 3.45
C GLY A 32 -5.00 6.96 2.06
N ALA A 33 -6.08 6.18 2.03
CA ALA A 33 -6.71 5.70 0.79
C ALA A 33 -7.38 6.79 -0.07
N LEU A 34 -7.64 7.97 0.49
CA LEU A 34 -8.24 9.09 -0.25
C LEU A 34 -7.26 9.77 -1.21
N ALA A 35 -5.96 9.46 -1.14
CA ALA A 35 -4.95 10.00 -2.05
C ALA A 35 -5.23 9.69 -3.53
N VAL A 36 -6.02 8.67 -3.84
CA VAL A 36 -6.48 8.39 -5.21
C VAL A 36 -7.29 9.55 -5.83
N LEU A 37 -7.89 10.40 -4.99
CA LEU A 37 -8.64 11.59 -5.39
C LEU A 37 -7.80 12.88 -5.36
N GLU A 38 -6.49 12.81 -5.13
CA GLU A 38 -5.66 14.00 -5.09
C GLU A 38 -5.82 14.83 -6.38
N GLY A 39 -6.04 16.14 -6.20
CA GLY A 39 -6.31 17.09 -7.29
C GLY A 39 -7.73 17.06 -7.87
N PHE A 40 -8.64 16.23 -7.37
CA PHE A 40 -10.05 16.26 -7.77
C PHE A 40 -10.87 17.14 -6.82
N GLU A 41 -11.65 18.05 -7.40
CA GLU A 41 -12.61 18.89 -6.68
C GLU A 41 -14.03 18.48 -7.10
N GLY A 42 -14.89 18.18 -6.13
CA GLY A 42 -16.27 17.77 -6.38
C GLY A 42 -17.06 17.57 -5.09
N GLY A 43 -18.37 17.39 -5.21
CA GLY A 43 -19.22 17.00 -4.09
C GLY A 43 -19.01 15.53 -3.66
N PRO A 44 -19.52 15.09 -2.50
CA PRO A 44 -19.30 13.73 -1.99
C PRO A 44 -19.68 12.61 -2.97
N ASN A 45 -20.77 12.78 -3.74
CA ASN A 45 -21.20 11.79 -4.73
C ASN A 45 -20.24 11.72 -5.92
N GLU A 46 -19.80 12.88 -6.42
CA GLU A 46 -18.84 12.98 -7.52
C GLU A 46 -17.48 12.40 -7.12
N MET A 47 -17.05 12.62 -5.87
CA MET A 47 -15.84 12.02 -5.31
C MET A 47 -15.91 10.49 -5.29
N GLU A 48 -17.05 9.90 -4.91
CA GLU A 48 -17.21 8.44 -4.90
C GLU A 48 -17.24 7.85 -6.32
N GLU A 49 -17.89 8.53 -7.27
CA GLU A 49 -17.89 8.13 -8.67
C GLU A 49 -16.49 8.19 -9.29
N GLU A 50 -15.78 9.29 -9.07
CA GLU A 50 -14.41 9.45 -9.57
C GLU A 50 -13.45 8.45 -8.90
N ARG A 51 -13.64 8.16 -7.61
CA ARG A 51 -12.86 7.13 -6.90
C ARG A 51 -13.03 5.78 -7.57
N ARG A 52 -14.28 5.36 -7.82
CA ARG A 52 -14.58 4.10 -8.51
C ARG A 52 -13.95 4.06 -9.90
N LYS A 53 -14.07 5.15 -10.65
CA LYS A 53 -13.50 5.27 -11.99
C LYS A 53 -11.98 5.16 -11.98
N ARG A 54 -11.27 5.87 -11.10
CA ARG A 54 -9.81 5.81 -10.97
C ARG A 54 -9.33 4.43 -10.51
N VAL A 55 -9.98 3.83 -9.53
CA VAL A 55 -9.67 2.47 -9.06
C VAL A 55 -9.87 1.45 -10.19
N ALA A 56 -10.99 1.52 -10.92
CA ALA A 56 -11.25 0.65 -12.06
C ALA A 56 -10.24 0.86 -13.21
N ALA A 57 -9.82 2.10 -13.44
CA ALA A 57 -8.78 2.46 -14.40
C ALA A 57 -7.35 2.19 -13.89
N LYS A 58 -7.19 1.66 -12.67
CA LYS A 58 -5.90 1.41 -12.01
C LYS A 58 -5.02 2.66 -11.88
N GLN A 59 -5.64 3.83 -11.77
CA GLN A 59 -4.99 5.13 -11.61
C GLN A 59 -4.75 5.43 -10.13
N PHE A 60 -3.69 4.85 -9.59
CA PHE A 60 -3.30 5.02 -8.20
C PHE A 60 -2.19 6.08 -8.04
N PRO A 61 -2.09 6.73 -6.87
CA PRO A 61 -0.96 7.62 -6.60
C PRO A 61 0.36 6.83 -6.62
N VAL A 62 1.46 7.52 -6.93
CA VAL A 62 2.79 6.91 -7.07
C VAL A 62 3.61 7.16 -5.82
N LEU A 63 4.18 6.11 -5.26
CA LEU A 63 5.26 6.18 -4.28
C LEU A 63 6.62 6.06 -4.98
N GLY A 64 7.63 6.71 -4.42
CA GLY A 64 9.02 6.53 -4.85
C GLY A 64 9.46 5.08 -4.74
N GLU A 65 10.39 4.66 -5.60
CA GLU A 65 10.92 3.29 -5.60
C GLU A 65 11.61 2.97 -4.26
N GLU A 66 12.27 3.95 -3.66
CA GLU A 66 12.89 3.90 -2.34
C GLU A 66 11.89 3.74 -1.17
N MET A 67 10.59 3.88 -1.45
CA MET A 67 9.50 3.77 -0.48
C MET A 67 8.52 2.64 -0.85
N LEU A 68 9.02 1.51 -1.35
CA LEU A 68 8.21 0.35 -1.75
C LEU A 68 7.23 0.61 -2.90
N GLY A 69 7.42 1.67 -3.68
CA GLY A 69 6.44 2.09 -4.69
C GLY A 69 6.11 1.03 -5.74
N ALA A 70 7.10 0.23 -6.14
CA ALA A 70 6.90 -0.88 -7.07
C ALA A 70 5.95 -1.95 -6.50
N VAL A 71 6.20 -2.42 -5.27
CA VAL A 71 5.42 -3.46 -4.58
C VAL A 71 4.00 -2.96 -4.31
N VAL A 72 3.86 -1.76 -3.73
CA VAL A 72 2.55 -1.14 -3.45
C VAL A 72 1.73 -0.99 -4.73
N GLY A 73 2.35 -0.51 -5.82
CA GLY A 73 1.68 -0.35 -7.10
C GLY A 73 1.19 -1.68 -7.69
N LYS A 74 2.01 -2.72 -7.67
CA LYS A 74 1.65 -4.07 -8.17
C LYS A 74 0.49 -4.68 -7.37
N CYS A 75 0.51 -4.53 -6.05
CA CYS A 75 -0.58 -4.96 -5.17
C CYS A 75 -1.92 -4.30 -5.55
N TRP A 76 -1.94 -2.99 -5.78
CA TRP A 76 -3.16 -2.30 -6.19
C TRP A 76 -3.65 -2.68 -7.59
N ARG A 77 -2.74 -3.01 -8.50
CA ARG A 77 -3.08 -3.42 -9.87
C ARG A 77 -3.40 -4.91 -10.00
N GLY A 78 -3.22 -5.69 -8.94
CA GLY A 78 -3.46 -7.14 -8.93
C GLY A 78 -2.48 -7.89 -9.83
N GLU A 79 -1.22 -7.47 -9.84
CA GLU A 79 -0.18 -8.00 -10.76
C GLU A 79 0.53 -9.25 -10.24
N TYR A 80 0.29 -9.64 -8.99
CA TYR A 80 0.83 -10.87 -8.40
C TYR A 80 -0.11 -12.06 -8.61
N ALA A 81 0.47 -13.23 -8.89
CA ALA A 81 -0.26 -14.49 -9.00
C ALA A 81 -0.49 -15.14 -7.64
N SER A 82 0.26 -14.73 -6.60
CA SER A 82 0.06 -15.17 -5.21
C SER A 82 0.54 -14.12 -4.21
N SER A 83 0.16 -14.26 -2.94
CA SER A 83 0.73 -13.42 -1.86
C SER A 83 2.23 -13.66 -1.66
N MET A 84 2.74 -14.85 -1.97
CA MET A 84 4.16 -15.17 -1.78
C MET A 84 5.05 -14.40 -2.76
N GLU A 85 4.61 -14.19 -4.00
CA GLU A 85 5.38 -13.38 -4.96
C GLU A 85 5.57 -11.93 -4.47
N ALA A 86 4.55 -11.37 -3.79
CA ALA A 86 4.67 -10.05 -3.18
C ALA A 86 5.65 -10.04 -1.99
N VAL A 87 5.67 -11.11 -1.20
CA VAL A 87 6.62 -11.29 -0.09
C VAL A 87 8.05 -11.42 -0.60
N ASP A 88 8.27 -12.19 -1.67
CA ASP A 88 9.60 -12.38 -2.26
C ASP A 88 10.15 -11.06 -2.83
N GLU A 89 9.31 -10.27 -3.51
CA GLU A 89 9.72 -8.94 -4.00
C GLU A 89 9.99 -7.96 -2.85
N LEU A 90 9.19 -8.00 -1.78
CA LEU A 90 9.43 -7.21 -0.57
C LEU A 90 10.76 -7.57 0.09
N LYS A 91 11.07 -8.87 0.21
CA LYS A 91 12.36 -9.35 0.74
C LYS A 91 13.52 -8.83 -0.10
N ALA A 92 13.44 -8.96 -1.43
CA ALA A 92 14.47 -8.47 -2.34
C ALA A 92 14.69 -6.95 -2.19
N PHE A 93 13.62 -6.17 -2.02
CA PHE A 93 13.73 -4.74 -1.73
C PHE A 93 14.44 -4.47 -0.40
N LEU A 94 14.06 -5.17 0.67
CA LEU A 94 14.67 -5.00 2.00
C LEU A 94 16.15 -5.37 1.98
N GLU A 95 16.52 -6.43 1.28
CA GLU A 95 17.92 -6.84 1.09
C GLU A 95 18.74 -5.80 0.31
N GLN A 96 18.16 -5.17 -0.72
CA GLN A 96 18.80 -4.05 -1.43
C GLN A 96 19.04 -2.83 -0.53
N MET A 97 18.18 -2.62 0.47
CA MET A 97 18.35 -1.60 1.50
C MET A 97 19.33 -2.00 2.62
N GLY A 98 19.93 -3.19 2.54
CA GLY A 98 20.92 -3.70 3.48
C GLY A 98 20.35 -4.44 4.69
N PHE A 99 19.05 -4.73 4.69
CA PHE A 99 18.45 -5.60 5.70
C PHE A 99 18.69 -7.07 5.39
N GLN A 100 18.61 -7.92 6.41
CA GLN A 100 18.65 -9.37 6.26
C GLN A 100 17.29 -9.93 6.61
N CYS A 101 16.75 -10.80 5.76
CA CYS A 101 15.47 -11.45 5.96
C CYS A 101 15.67 -12.95 6.26
N GLU A 102 14.94 -13.47 7.24
CA GLU A 102 14.80 -14.90 7.47
C GLU A 102 13.85 -15.54 6.43
N GLU A 103 13.85 -16.87 6.32
CA GLU A 103 12.99 -17.60 5.38
C GLU A 103 11.49 -17.33 5.63
N ASN A 104 11.09 -17.17 6.88
CA ASN A 104 9.72 -16.81 7.30
C ASN A 104 9.31 -15.37 6.94
N GLY A 105 10.24 -14.51 6.49
CA GLY A 105 9.98 -13.10 6.18
C GLY A 105 10.26 -12.14 7.33
N ASP A 106 10.73 -12.61 8.48
CA ASP A 106 11.12 -11.76 9.58
C ASP A 106 12.48 -11.10 9.30
N LEU A 107 12.68 -9.89 9.82
CA LEU A 107 13.95 -9.20 9.71
C LEU A 107 14.91 -9.67 10.81
N VAL A 108 16.12 -10.06 10.41
CA VAL A 108 17.18 -10.50 11.33
C VAL A 108 17.67 -9.32 12.17
N ASN A 109 17.77 -9.51 13.49
CA ASN A 109 18.23 -8.49 14.45
C ASN A 109 17.48 -7.15 14.36
N PHE A 110 16.25 -7.15 13.86
CA PHE A 110 15.41 -5.96 13.84
C PHE A 110 14.80 -5.77 15.23
N ASP A 111 15.54 -5.06 16.08
CA ASP A 111 15.00 -4.60 17.36
C ASP A 111 13.98 -3.51 17.05
N ASN A 112 12.74 -3.70 17.47
CA ASN A 112 11.58 -2.84 17.17
C ASN A 112 11.65 -1.51 17.97
N ALA A 113 12.86 -1.05 18.28
CA ALA A 113 13.12 0.17 19.01
C ALA A 113 12.46 1.34 18.26
N PRO A 114 11.73 2.22 18.96
CA PRO A 114 10.71 3.04 18.34
C PRO A 114 11.35 4.07 17.39
N TYR A 115 10.91 4.08 16.13
CA TYR A 115 10.88 5.25 15.24
C TYR A 115 12.21 5.92 14.80
N GLU A 116 13.40 5.43 15.16
CA GLU A 116 14.67 6.02 14.68
C GLU A 116 14.88 5.86 13.16
N TYR A 117 14.40 4.76 12.56
CA TYR A 117 14.58 4.47 11.12
C TYR A 117 13.75 5.35 10.18
N LEU A 118 12.62 5.91 10.63
CA LEU A 118 11.85 6.87 9.82
C LEU A 118 12.61 8.19 9.62
N LYS A 119 13.66 8.46 10.41
CA LYS A 119 14.57 9.59 10.20
C LYS A 119 15.64 9.32 9.13
N VAL A 120 15.85 8.05 8.76
CA VAL A 120 16.88 7.64 7.78
C VAL A 120 16.41 7.93 6.35
N PHE A 121 15.10 7.83 6.11
CA PHE A 121 14.51 8.28 4.87
C PHE A 121 14.23 9.77 5.00
N ASN A 122 14.81 10.58 4.11
CA ASN A 122 14.47 12.00 3.97
C ASN A 122 13.06 12.09 3.34
N ASN A 123 12.06 11.56 4.03
CA ASN A 123 10.72 11.31 3.53
C ASN A 123 9.96 12.65 3.50
N PRO A 124 9.67 13.21 2.31
CA PRO A 124 9.04 14.52 2.20
C PRO A 124 7.58 14.52 2.68
N TYR A 125 7.00 13.34 2.95
CA TYR A 125 5.63 13.17 3.40
C TYR A 125 5.50 13.01 4.92
N LEU A 126 6.60 12.72 5.63
CA LEU A 126 6.62 12.70 7.09
C LEU A 126 7.09 14.07 7.60
N LYS A 127 6.16 14.90 8.05
CA LYS A 127 6.52 16.05 8.89
C LYS A 127 6.79 15.52 10.30
N LEU A 128 8.05 15.60 10.73
CA LEU A 128 8.38 15.46 12.14
C LEU A 128 7.78 16.66 12.86
N ASP A 129 6.63 16.47 13.50
CA ASP A 129 6.17 17.42 14.50
C ASP A 129 7.18 17.40 15.66
N ALA A 130 7.79 18.55 15.93
CA ALA A 130 8.79 18.76 16.97
C ALA A 130 8.17 18.82 18.37
#